data_AF-A0A242NE03-F1
#
_entry.id   AF-A0A242NE03-F1
#
_cell.length_a   1.000
_cell.length_b   1.000
_cell.length_c   1.000
_cell.angle_alpha   90.00
_cell.angle_beta   90.00
_cell.angle_gamma   90.00
#
_symmetry.space_group_name_H-M   'P 1'
#
loop_
_entity.id
_entity.type
_entity.pdbx_description
1 polymer ?
#
loop_
_entity_poly.entity_id
_entity_poly.type
_entity_poly.pdbx_seq_one_letter_code
_entity_poly.pdbx_strand_id
1 'polypeptide(L)'
;MFCDSHSNEEKNNRSLEKLNVPVSKIKLTFGYSIDYDSEKELYDFDENGNVNLIDERKITWQQLLCGGVDWVSIFLIDEYGNEQPVVDAELA
;
A
#
# COMPACT_ATOMS: atom_id res chain seq x y z
N MET A 1 -0.94 -0.13 -6.36
CA MET A 1 -2.33 -0.57 -6.26
C MET A 1 -2.53 -0.83 -4.79
N PHE A 2 -3.36 -0.05 -4.13
CA PHE A 2 -3.72 -0.31 -2.74
C PHE A 2 -5.05 -1.06 -2.81
N CYS A 3 -5.13 -2.24 -2.21
CA CYS A 3 -6.30 -3.10 -2.27
C CYS A 3 -7.43 -2.60 -1.35
N ASP A 4 -7.06 -1.90 -0.27
CA ASP A 4 -8.01 -1.21 0.58
C ASP A 4 -8.69 -0.02 -0.12
N SER A 5 -9.99 -0.15 -0.32
CA SER A 5 -10.86 0.96 -0.69
C SER A 5 -11.54 1.53 0.56
N HIS A 6 -11.59 2.86 0.64
CA HIS A 6 -12.35 3.55 1.69
C HIS A 6 -13.48 4.35 1.03
N SER A 7 -14.66 4.28 1.63
CA SER A 7 -15.82 5.08 1.27
C SER A 7 -15.53 6.57 1.42
N ASN A 8 -16.33 7.41 0.74
CA ASN A 8 -16.22 8.86 0.90
C ASN A 8 -16.57 9.29 2.34
N GLU A 9 -17.48 8.59 3.01
CA GLU A 9 -17.84 8.87 4.39
C GLU A 9 -16.67 8.61 5.34
N GLU A 10 -15.98 7.47 5.21
CA GLU A 10 -14.79 7.16 5.99
C GLU A 10 -13.67 8.18 5.75
N LYS A 11 -13.43 8.56 4.49
CA LYS A 11 -12.42 9.58 4.15
C LYS A 11 -12.74 10.94 4.77
N ASN A 12 -14.01 11.34 4.75
CA ASN A 12 -14.44 12.65 5.25
C ASN A 12 -14.53 12.71 6.79
N ASN A 13 -14.81 11.57 7.43
CA ASN A 13 -14.99 11.49 8.90
C ASN A 13 -13.79 10.83 9.60
N ARG A 14 -12.66 10.63 8.92
CA ARG A 14 -11.47 10.03 9.52
C ARG A 14 -10.93 10.96 10.60
N SER A 15 -10.97 10.52 11.86
CA SER A 15 -10.36 11.23 12.97
C SER A 15 -8.85 11.29 12.76
N LEU A 16 -8.27 12.48 12.85
CA LEU A 16 -6.83 12.69 12.78
C LEU A 16 -6.26 12.80 14.18
N GLU A 17 -5.30 11.94 14.50
CA GLU A 17 -4.55 12.02 15.75
C GLU A 17 -3.20 12.70 15.49
N LYS A 18 -2.90 13.72 16.27
CA LYS A 18 -1.60 14.38 16.22
C LYS A 18 -0.58 13.49 16.92
N LEU A 19 0.35 12.93 16.16
CA LEU A 19 1.51 12.22 16.71
C LEU A 19 2.39 13.21 17.50
N ASN A 20 2.60 12.93 18.79
CA ASN A 20 3.45 13.74 19.67
C ASN A 20 4.90 13.29 19.56
N VAL A 21 5.52 13.64 18.43
CA VAL A 21 6.91 13.29 18.08
C VAL A 21 7.73 14.56 17.84
N PRO A 22 9.05 14.54 18.10
CA PRO A 22 9.92 15.64 17.74
C PRO A 22 9.97 15.82 16.20
N VAL A 23 10.64 16.88 15.75
CA VAL A 23 10.91 17.07 14.31
C VAL A 23 11.79 15.92 13.83
N SER A 24 11.28 15.17 12.85
CA SER A 24 11.93 13.97 12.32
C SER A 24 11.98 14.00 10.79
N LYS A 25 12.95 13.30 10.20
CA LYS A 25 12.90 12.97 8.77
C LYS A 25 11.93 11.81 8.58
N ILE A 26 11.25 11.77 7.43
CA ILE A 26 10.37 10.65 7.08
C ILE A 26 11.13 9.73 6.13
N LYS A 27 11.18 8.44 6.47
CA LYS A 27 11.63 7.36 5.60
C LYS A 27 10.40 6.61 5.10
N LEU A 28 10.22 6.65 3.79
CA LEU A 28 9.14 5.96 3.09
C LEU A 28 9.76 4.83 2.27
N THR A 29 9.33 3.60 2.53
CA THR A 29 9.81 2.42 1.80
C THR A 29 8.64 1.69 1.18
N PHE A 30 8.84 1.22 -0.05
CA PHE A 30 7.87 0.43 -0.78
C PHE A 30 8.48 -0.92 -1.11
N GLY A 31 7.72 -1.97 -0.88
CA GLY A 31 8.09 -3.35 -1.16
C GLY A 31 7.30 -3.88 -2.34
N TYR A 32 7.98 -4.65 -3.18
CA TYR A 32 7.35 -5.39 -4.27
C TYR A 32 7.38 -6.87 -3.91
N SER A 33 6.31 -7.56 -4.26
CA SER A 33 6.37 -8.98 -4.62
C SER A 33 6.84 -9.90 -3.50
N ILE A 34 6.03 -10.04 -2.46
CA ILE A 34 6.29 -11.06 -1.44
C ILE A 34 5.64 -12.38 -1.87
N ASP A 35 4.41 -12.36 -2.44
CA ASP A 35 3.65 -13.61 -2.69
C ASP A 35 2.67 -13.65 -3.91
N TYR A 36 2.81 -12.77 -4.93
CA TYR A 36 1.87 -12.71 -6.08
C TYR A 36 1.50 -14.04 -6.75
N ASP A 37 2.45 -14.95 -6.94
CA ASP A 37 2.20 -16.23 -7.61
C ASP A 37 1.37 -17.18 -6.73
N SER A 38 1.52 -17.13 -5.40
CA SER A 38 0.72 -17.93 -4.47
C SER A 38 -0.67 -17.34 -4.25
N GLU A 39 -0.80 -16.01 -4.42
CA GLU A 39 -2.03 -15.25 -4.24
C GLU A 39 -2.80 -14.98 -5.53
N LYS A 40 -2.29 -15.42 -6.68
CA LYS A 40 -2.87 -15.09 -7.99
C LYS A 40 -4.38 -15.34 -8.06
N GLU A 41 -4.85 -16.45 -7.50
CA GLU A 41 -6.27 -16.83 -7.51
C GLU A 41 -7.17 -15.91 -6.66
N LEU A 42 -6.58 -15.02 -5.84
CA LEU A 42 -7.31 -14.01 -5.06
C LEU A 42 -7.58 -12.72 -5.86
N TYR A 43 -6.92 -12.54 -7.00
CA TYR A 43 -7.14 -11.39 -7.86
C TYR A 43 -8.40 -11.55 -8.71
N ASP A 44 -9.10 -10.44 -8.93
CA ASP A 44 -10.25 -10.40 -9.83
C ASP A 44 -9.77 -10.28 -11.28
N PHE A 45 -10.12 -11.27 -12.11
CA PHE A 45 -9.78 -11.30 -13.53
C PHE A 45 -11.01 -11.14 -14.41
N ASP A 46 -10.87 -10.40 -15.50
CA ASP A 46 -11.87 -10.40 -16.56
C ASP A 46 -11.76 -11.61 -17.49
N GLU A 47 -12.73 -11.73 -18.40
CA GLU A 47 -12.80 -12.81 -19.41
C GLU A 47 -11.57 -12.89 -20.34
N ASN A 48 -10.78 -11.82 -20.42
CA ASN A 48 -9.57 -11.74 -21.23
C ASN A 48 -8.29 -12.02 -20.41
N GLY A 49 -8.42 -12.32 -19.11
CA GLY A 49 -7.28 -12.57 -18.21
C GLY A 49 -6.56 -11.31 -17.74
N ASN A 50 -7.19 -10.14 -17.82
CA ASN A 50 -6.67 -8.91 -17.23
C ASN A 50 -7.15 -8.79 -15.78
N VAL A 51 -6.30 -8.23 -14.92
CA VAL A 51 -6.63 -7.92 -13.53
C VAL A 51 -7.51 -6.66 -13.50
N ASN A 52 -8.66 -6.76 -12.83
CA ASN A 52 -9.55 -5.62 -12.56
C ASN A 52 -9.03 -4.85 -11.34
N LEU A 53 -8.90 -3.53 -11.47
CA LEU A 53 -8.43 -2.65 -10.40
C LEU A 53 -9.60 -1.95 -9.70
N ILE A 54 -9.38 -1.52 -8.45
CA ILE A 54 -10.37 -0.78 -7.65
C ILE A 54 -10.84 0.54 -8.27
N ASP A 55 -10.07 1.08 -9.23
CA ASP A 55 -10.38 2.30 -9.97
C ASP A 55 -10.91 2.03 -11.39
N GLU A 56 -11.48 0.84 -11.61
CA GLU A 56 -12.11 0.36 -12.85
C GLU A 56 -11.15 0.15 -14.03
N ARG A 57 -9.86 0.47 -13.87
CA ARG A 57 -8.85 0.15 -14.87
C ARG A 57 -8.60 -1.35 -14.93
N LYS A 58 -8.08 -1.79 -16.07
CA LYS A 58 -7.69 -3.18 -16.33
C LYS A 58 -6.23 -3.22 -16.76
N ILE A 59 -5.45 -4.12 -16.18
CA ILE A 59 -4.04 -4.28 -16.50
C ILE A 59 -3.71 -5.76 -16.70
N THR A 60 -2.64 -6.05 -17.43
CA THR A 60 -2.17 -7.44 -17.56
C THR A 60 -1.53 -7.91 -16.26
N TRP A 61 -1.49 -9.22 -16.06
CA TRP A 61 -0.75 -9.83 -14.93
C TRP A 61 0.72 -9.36 -14.88
N GLN A 62 1.39 -9.28 -16.03
CA GLN A 62 2.78 -8.81 -16.11
C GLN A 62 2.92 -7.34 -15.70
N GLN A 63 1.94 -6.49 -16.03
CA GLN A 63 1.95 -5.09 -15.56
C GLN A 63 1.77 -5.01 -14.04
N LEU A 64 0.92 -5.87 -13.47
CA LEU A 64 0.77 -5.99 -12.01
C LEU A 64 2.09 -6.40 -11.37
N LEU A 65 2.74 -7.47 -11.83
CA LEU A 65 4.02 -7.92 -11.29
C LEU A 65 5.14 -6.87 -11.35
N CYS A 66 5.15 -6.02 -12.39
CA CYS A 66 6.16 -4.97 -12.53
C CYS A 66 5.89 -3.71 -11.72
N GLY A 67 4.63 -3.41 -11.40
CA GLY A 67 4.22 -2.11 -10.84
C GLY A 67 3.40 -2.19 -9.55
N GLY A 68 3.05 -3.39 -9.11
CA GLY A 68 2.29 -3.63 -7.89
C GLY A 68 3.18 -3.50 -6.67
N VAL A 69 2.80 -2.59 -5.78
CA VAL A 69 3.40 -2.44 -4.46
C VAL A 69 2.56 -3.27 -3.51
N ASP A 70 3.24 -4.11 -2.75
CA ASP A 70 2.67 -5.14 -1.89
C ASP A 70 2.86 -4.80 -0.40
N TRP A 71 3.78 -3.89 -0.12
CA TRP A 71 4.11 -3.47 1.24
C TRP A 71 4.51 -2.01 1.28
N VAL A 72 4.10 -1.31 2.34
CA VAL A 72 4.51 0.06 2.62
C VAL A 72 4.98 0.18 4.05
N SER A 73 6.08 0.91 4.23
CA SER A 73 6.48 1.37 5.54
C SER A 73 6.80 2.85 5.60
N ILE A 74 6.46 3.43 6.74
CA ILE A 74 6.67 4.82 7.10
C ILE A 74 7.35 4.84 8.47
N PHE A 75 8.58 5.32 8.49
CA PHE A 75 9.37 5.48 9.71
C PHE A 75 9.74 6.95 9.90
N LEU A 76 9.79 7.37 11.17
CA LEU A 76 10.35 8.64 11.58
C LEU A 76 11.80 8.44 12.00
N ILE A 77 12.70 9.26 11.48
CA ILE A 77 14.11 9.28 11.85
C ILE A 77 14.37 10.52 12.70
N ASP A 78 14.81 10.31 13.94
CA ASP A 78 15.17 11.39 14.85
C ASP A 78 16.53 12.04 14.51
N GLU A 79 16.94 13.02 15.31
CA GLU A 79 18.22 13.73 15.12
C GLU A 79 19.47 12.84 15.32
N TYR A 80 19.32 11.72 16.02
CA TYR A 80 20.39 10.75 16.29
C TYR A 80 20.43 9.61 15.25
N GLY A 81 19.44 9.55 14.35
CA GLY A 81 19.31 8.51 13.34
C GLY A 81 18.50 7.28 13.77
N ASN A 82 17.81 7.32 14.92
CA ASN A 82 16.96 6.22 15.36
C ASN A 82 15.66 6.21 14.54
N GLU A 83 15.24 5.02 14.12
CA GLU A 83 14.00 4.81 13.36
C GLU A 83 12.85 4.42 14.30
N GLN A 84 11.73 5.14 14.23
CA GLN A 84 10.48 4.82 14.91
C GLN A 84 9.39 4.48 13.88
N PRO A 85 8.76 3.29 13.96
CA PRO A 85 7.70 2.91 13.02
C PRO A 85 6.43 3.72 13.24
N VAL A 86 5.81 4.15 12.13
CA VAL A 86 4.45 4.74 12.10
C VAL A 86 3.50 3.81 11.35
N VAL A 87 3.95 3.30 10.19
CA VAL A 87 3.25 2.29 9.39
C VAL A 87 4.27 1.25 8.97
N ASP A 88 3.88 -0.01 9.05
CA ASP A 88 4.61 -1.15 8.51
C ASP A 88 3.56 -2.21 8.18
N ALA A 89 3.11 -2.24 6.92
CA ALA A 89 1.92 -2.96 6.52
C ALA A 89 2.01 -3.52 5.11
N GLU A 90 1.52 -4.76 4.95
CA GLU A 90 1.18 -5.34 3.65
C GLU A 90 -0.05 -4.64 3.08
N LEU A 91 -0.12 -4.61 1.75
CA LEU A 91 -1.17 -3.99 0.96
C LEU A 91 -2.05 -5.10 0.37
N ALA A 92 -2.64 -5.91 1.25
CA ALA A 92 -3.54 -7.01 0.90
C ALA A 92 -4.95 -6.51 0.52
#